data_AF-R7RVI3-F1
#
_entry.id   AF-R7RVI3-F1
#
_cell.length_a   1.000
_cell.length_b   1.000
_cell.length_c   1.000
_cell.angle_alpha   90.00
_cell.angle_beta   90.00
_cell.angle_gamma   90.00
#
_symmetry.space_group_name_H-M   'P 1'
#
loop_
_entity.id
_entity.type
_entity.pdbx_description
1 polymer ?
#
loop_
_entity_poly.entity_id
_entity_poly.type
_entity_poly.pdbx_seq_one_letter_code
_entity_poly.pdbx_strand_id
1 'polypeptide(L)'
;MSPTATPLTTTAMQGQSRRRRTTATGSSGAGRRTLAIVEKELDEEKKKNADLQAENTTLKAAVAKAQADKETSDGKDTIPEPEDKKTPLFVRMGFKETPEDEQLYGAIARTVHERSFGVVDFNYTYRQQSTERLMKIFKAVKQAHPILVRYQNNWPTAALLRQFINNRRKYLRSIGALGANTPAMAPQPAAPAAPAPTPVAATGGVAVPNIGDVEQQEGGGEEQNDD
;
A
#
# COMPACT_ATOMS: atom_id res chain seq x y z
N MET A 1 8.10 19.44 -4.96
CA MET A 1 9.39 18.73 -4.77
C MET A 1 9.81 18.22 -6.14
N SER A 2 10.84 18.83 -6.71
CA SER A 2 11.27 18.62 -8.11
C SER A 2 12.19 17.39 -8.22
N PRO A 3 12.06 16.55 -9.26
CA PRO A 3 12.96 15.42 -9.45
C PRO A 3 14.33 15.90 -9.97
N THR A 4 15.36 15.64 -9.17
CA THR A 4 16.78 15.86 -9.48
C THR A 4 17.21 14.98 -10.64
N ALA A 5 17.61 15.61 -11.75
CA ALA A 5 18.18 14.93 -12.91
C ALA A 5 19.62 14.47 -12.64
N THR A 6 19.90 13.19 -12.80
CA THR A 6 21.23 12.60 -12.72
C THR A 6 21.98 12.79 -14.04
N PRO A 7 23.22 13.30 -14.05
CA PRO A 7 23.98 13.46 -15.27
C PRO A 7 24.61 12.13 -15.75
N LEU A 8 24.51 11.88 -17.05
CA LEU A 8 25.16 10.76 -17.75
C LEU A 8 26.67 10.99 -17.82
N THR A 9 27.44 10.01 -17.33
CA THR A 9 28.90 10.00 -17.40
C THR A 9 29.35 9.57 -18.79
N THR A 10 29.81 10.53 -19.59
CA THR A 10 30.49 10.30 -20.87
C THR A 10 31.94 9.89 -20.60
N THR A 11 32.22 8.59 -20.74
CA THR A 11 33.59 8.06 -20.73
C THR A 11 34.25 8.34 -22.08
N ALA A 12 35.10 9.37 -22.11
CA ALA A 12 35.98 9.69 -23.22
C ALA A 12 37.13 8.65 -23.30
N MET A 13 37.12 7.79 -24.31
CA MET A 13 38.30 7.01 -24.67
C MET A 13 39.20 7.83 -25.60
N GLN A 14 40.26 8.35 -25.01
CA GLN A 14 41.39 8.98 -25.68
C GLN A 14 42.39 7.86 -26.05
N GLY A 15 42.43 7.48 -27.32
CA GLY A 15 43.19 6.33 -27.82
C GLY A 15 44.07 6.66 -29.03
N GLN A 16 45.16 7.37 -28.75
CA GLN A 16 46.45 7.42 -29.45
C GLN A 16 46.55 7.09 -30.94
N SER A 17 46.96 8.14 -31.68
CA SER A 17 47.68 8.06 -32.95
C SER A 17 48.96 7.23 -32.84
N ARG A 18 49.13 6.24 -33.73
CA ARG A 18 50.47 5.84 -34.22
C ARG A 18 50.45 5.57 -35.73
N ARG A 19 51.21 6.41 -36.42
CA ARG A 19 51.63 6.27 -37.81
C ARG A 19 52.38 4.96 -38.02
N ARG A 20 51.99 4.17 -39.01
CA ARG A 20 52.91 3.37 -39.84
C ARG A 20 52.44 3.39 -41.28
N ARG A 21 53.20 4.09 -42.12
CA ARG A 21 53.10 4.09 -43.58
C ARG A 21 53.95 2.92 -44.06
N THR A 22 53.32 1.87 -44.59
CA THR A 22 53.97 0.81 -45.37
C THR A 22 53.29 0.77 -46.73
N THR A 23 54.05 1.15 -47.75
CA THR A 23 53.74 0.97 -49.16
C THR A 23 53.95 -0.50 -49.52
N ALA A 24 52.88 -1.20 -49.90
CA ALA A 24 52.97 -2.51 -50.51
C ALA A 24 51.95 -2.61 -51.66
N THR A 25 52.50 -2.43 -52.85
CA THR A 25 51.95 -2.74 -54.16
C THR A 25 51.47 -4.19 -54.25
N GLY A 26 50.26 -4.38 -54.79
CA GLY A 26 49.85 -5.63 -55.43
C GLY A 26 48.98 -6.59 -54.61
N SER A 27 47.66 -6.46 -54.72
CA SER A 27 46.73 -7.61 -54.69
C SER A 27 45.32 -7.19 -55.13
N SER A 28 45.12 -7.04 -56.45
CA SER A 28 43.84 -6.63 -57.05
C SER A 28 42.81 -7.77 -57.15
N GLY A 29 43.02 -8.90 -56.47
CA GLY A 29 42.15 -10.09 -56.55
C GLY A 29 41.37 -10.42 -55.27
N ALA A 30 41.81 -9.97 -54.10
CA ALA A 30 41.21 -10.35 -52.81
C ALA A 30 40.10 -9.38 -52.33
N GLY A 31 40.13 -8.11 -52.76
CA GLY A 31 39.19 -7.07 -52.30
C GLY A 31 37.73 -7.22 -52.73
N ARG A 32 37.44 -8.00 -53.78
CA ARG A 32 36.06 -8.26 -54.21
C ARG A 32 35.33 -9.29 -53.34
N ARG A 33 36.05 -10.27 -52.76
CA ARG A 33 35.43 -11.24 -51.84
C ARG A 33 35.14 -10.62 -50.48
N THR A 34 35.95 -9.67 -50.02
CA THR A 34 35.71 -8.96 -48.75
C THR A 34 34.50 -8.03 -48.84
N LEU A 35 34.28 -7.36 -49.98
CA LEU A 35 33.09 -6.52 -50.17
C LEU A 35 31.78 -7.32 -50.12
N ALA A 36 31.74 -8.50 -50.77
CA ALA A 36 30.56 -9.36 -50.73
C ALA A 36 30.25 -9.94 -49.33
N ILE A 37 31.29 -10.20 -48.52
CA ILE A 37 31.11 -10.63 -47.12
C ILE A 37 30.58 -9.47 -46.27
N VAL A 38 31.14 -8.27 -46.44
CA VAL A 38 30.69 -7.07 -45.71
C VAL A 38 29.26 -6.67 -46.08
N GLU A 39 28.86 -6.79 -47.35
CA GLU A 39 27.48 -6.54 -47.78
C GLU A 39 26.50 -7.51 -47.11
N LYS A 40 26.87 -8.80 -47.03
CA LYS A 40 26.05 -9.82 -46.37
C LYS A 40 25.93 -9.57 -44.86
N GLU A 41 27.03 -9.22 -44.19
CA GLU A 41 27.01 -8.85 -42.77
C GLU A 41 26.15 -7.61 -42.52
N LEU A 42 26.23 -6.61 -43.39
CA LEU A 42 25.43 -5.39 -43.31
C LEU A 42 23.92 -5.69 -43.43
N ASP A 43 23.54 -6.59 -44.33
CA ASP A 43 22.14 -7.00 -44.49
C ASP A 43 21.63 -7.84 -43.31
N GLU A 44 22.49 -8.70 -42.74
CA GLU A 44 22.17 -9.44 -41.52
C GLU A 44 22.01 -8.51 -40.31
N GLU A 45 22.85 -7.50 -40.15
CA GLU A 45 22.72 -6.49 -39.10
C GLU A 45 21.47 -5.62 -39.28
N LYS A 46 21.15 -5.21 -40.51
CA LYS A 46 19.92 -4.46 -40.80
C LYS A 46 18.68 -5.27 -40.41
N LYS A 47 18.67 -6.57 -40.71
CA LYS A 47 17.56 -7.45 -40.33
C LYS A 47 17.43 -7.56 -38.81
N LYS A 48 18.54 -7.79 -38.09
CA LYS A 48 18.54 -7.82 -36.61
C LYS A 48 18.05 -6.51 -36.01
N ASN A 49 18.44 -5.37 -36.58
CA ASN A 49 17.97 -4.06 -36.13
C ASN A 49 16.47 -3.86 -36.37
N ALA A 50 15.94 -4.34 -37.50
CA ALA A 50 14.51 -4.30 -37.77
C ALA A 50 13.71 -5.15 -36.77
N ASP A 51 14.19 -6.36 -36.47
CA ASP A 51 13.57 -7.26 -35.48
C ASP A 51 13.59 -6.64 -34.07
N LEU A 52 14.73 -6.06 -33.65
CA LEU A 52 14.86 -5.36 -32.38
C LEU A 52 13.97 -4.12 -32.26
N GLN A 53 13.74 -3.40 -33.38
CA GLN A 53 12.80 -2.28 -33.40
C GLN A 53 11.35 -2.75 -33.26
N ALA A 54 10.97 -3.87 -33.88
CA ALA A 54 9.65 -4.47 -33.73
C ALA A 54 9.39 -4.98 -32.29
N GLU A 55 10.39 -5.55 -31.64
CA GLU A 55 10.28 -5.93 -30.22
C GLU A 55 10.18 -4.71 -29.31
N ASN A 56 10.96 -3.65 -29.56
CA ASN A 56 10.86 -2.43 -28.78
C ASN A 56 9.50 -1.72 -28.92
N THR A 57 8.87 -1.76 -30.10
CA THR A 57 7.54 -1.17 -30.28
C THR A 57 6.47 -1.97 -29.55
N THR A 58 6.55 -3.30 -29.56
CA THR A 58 5.61 -4.16 -28.80
C THR A 58 5.77 -4.01 -27.29
N LEU A 59 7.00 -3.95 -26.77
CA LEU A 59 7.27 -3.68 -25.36
C LEU A 59 6.78 -2.30 -24.93
N LYS A 60 7.02 -1.25 -25.74
CA LYS A 60 6.51 0.10 -25.47
C LYS A 60 4.98 0.13 -25.46
N ALA A 61 4.32 -0.57 -26.38
CA ALA A 61 2.86 -0.67 -26.40
C ALA A 61 2.30 -1.38 -25.15
N ALA A 62 2.95 -2.46 -24.70
CA ALA A 62 2.57 -3.17 -23.48
C ALA A 62 2.75 -2.31 -22.23
N VAL A 63 3.86 -1.57 -22.13
CA VAL A 63 4.11 -0.62 -21.03
C VAL A 63 3.10 0.53 -21.06
N ALA A 64 2.81 1.10 -22.22
CA ALA A 64 1.81 2.17 -22.37
C ALA A 64 0.41 1.68 -21.93
N LYS A 65 0.03 0.45 -22.29
CA LYS A 65 -1.23 -0.15 -21.85
C LYS A 65 -1.26 -0.35 -20.33
N ALA A 66 -0.18 -0.87 -19.73
CA ALA A 66 -0.08 -1.03 -18.28
C ALA A 66 -0.05 0.30 -17.51
N GLN A 67 0.48 1.37 -18.12
CA GLN A 67 0.46 2.72 -17.56
C GLN A 67 -0.93 3.36 -17.66
N ALA A 68 -1.65 3.19 -18.78
CA ALA A 68 -3.02 3.66 -18.94
C ALA A 68 -3.99 2.97 -17.95
N ASP A 69 -3.78 1.68 -17.67
CA ASP A 69 -4.52 0.95 -16.64
C ASP A 69 -4.21 1.44 -15.21
N LYS A 70 -3.04 2.06 -14.98
CA LYS A 70 -2.70 2.69 -13.69
C LYS A 70 -3.28 4.11 -13.57
N GLU A 71 -3.15 4.94 -14.60
CA GLU A 71 -3.61 6.34 -14.58
C GLU A 71 -5.14 6.47 -14.50
N THR A 72 -5.90 5.52 -15.05
CA THR A 72 -7.36 5.48 -14.86
C THR A 72 -7.80 5.15 -13.42
N SER A 73 -6.87 4.85 -12.51
CA SER A 73 -7.14 4.70 -11.08
C SER A 73 -6.83 5.94 -10.24
N ASP A 74 -5.99 6.87 -10.72
CA ASP A 74 -5.59 8.08 -9.96
C ASP A 74 -6.55 9.26 -10.15
N GLY A 75 -7.39 9.26 -11.20
CA GLY A 75 -8.37 10.32 -11.47
C GLY A 75 -9.81 10.01 -11.03
N LYS A 76 -10.07 8.84 -10.44
CA LYS A 76 -11.42 8.51 -9.93
C LYS A 76 -11.61 9.13 -8.57
N ASP A 77 -12.73 9.81 -8.37
CA ASP A 77 -13.21 10.38 -7.11
C ASP A 77 -13.01 9.39 -5.95
N THR A 78 -11.85 9.46 -5.33
CA THR A 78 -11.48 8.54 -4.26
C THR A 78 -12.04 9.11 -2.98
N ILE A 79 -12.88 8.32 -2.32
CA ILE A 79 -13.53 8.72 -1.08
C ILE A 79 -12.51 8.53 0.06
N PRO A 80 -12.00 9.62 0.68
CA PRO A 80 -11.07 9.51 1.80
C PRO A 80 -11.79 8.89 3.02
N GLU A 81 -11.01 8.38 3.99
CA GLU A 81 -11.59 7.94 5.26
C GLU A 81 -12.08 9.18 6.04
N PRO A 82 -13.36 9.26 6.42
CA PRO A 82 -13.84 10.39 7.20
C PRO A 82 -13.22 10.37 8.61
N GLU A 83 -12.92 11.55 9.14
CA GLU A 83 -12.29 11.74 10.45
C GLU A 83 -13.18 11.27 11.60
N ASP A 84 -14.49 11.34 11.41
CA ASP A 84 -15.50 10.96 12.39
C ASP A 84 -15.61 9.44 12.54
N LYS A 85 -15.00 8.92 13.61
CA LYS A 85 -15.06 7.50 13.97
C LYS A 85 -16.33 7.12 14.73
N LYS A 86 -17.12 8.11 15.19
CA LYS A 86 -18.36 7.89 15.95
C LYS A 86 -19.52 7.46 15.04
N THR A 87 -19.51 7.91 13.79
CA THR A 87 -20.52 7.57 12.79
C THR A 87 -20.46 6.08 12.44
N PRO A 88 -21.60 5.40 12.30
CA PRO A 88 -21.62 3.99 11.90
C PRO A 88 -20.89 3.78 10.56
N LEU A 89 -20.18 2.66 10.45
CA LEU A 89 -19.35 2.35 9.29
C LEU A 89 -20.16 2.37 7.98
N PHE A 90 -21.41 1.93 8.05
CA PHE A 90 -22.37 1.94 6.95
C PHE A 90 -22.59 3.35 6.36
N VAL A 91 -22.91 4.33 7.22
CA VAL A 91 -23.09 5.73 6.81
C VAL A 91 -21.76 6.35 6.35
N ARG A 92 -20.64 6.03 7.00
CA ARG A 92 -19.30 6.47 6.57
C ARG A 92 -18.94 6.01 5.16
N MET A 93 -19.48 4.87 4.71
CA MET A 93 -19.28 4.37 3.35
C MET A 93 -20.15 5.09 2.31
N GLY A 94 -21.06 5.97 2.73
CA GLY A 94 -21.96 6.73 1.87
C GLY A 94 -23.27 6.01 1.52
N PHE A 95 -23.66 4.98 2.28
CA PHE A 95 -24.93 4.28 2.09
C PHE A 95 -26.10 5.04 2.73
N LYS A 96 -27.31 4.94 2.15
CA LYS A 96 -28.49 5.75 2.53
C LYS A 96 -29.55 4.98 3.32
N GLU A 97 -29.17 3.88 3.97
CA GLU A 97 -30.08 3.00 4.74
C GLU A 97 -31.25 2.48 3.88
N THR A 98 -31.00 2.31 2.57
CA THR A 98 -31.92 1.61 1.69
C THR A 98 -31.74 0.10 1.86
N PRO A 99 -32.79 -0.72 1.65
CA PRO A 99 -32.67 -2.18 1.78
C PRO A 99 -31.65 -2.77 0.79
N GLU A 100 -31.47 -2.14 -0.38
CA GLU A 100 -30.47 -2.54 -1.37
C GLU A 100 -29.03 -2.26 -0.87
N ASP A 101 -28.82 -1.08 -0.27
CA ASP A 101 -27.52 -0.72 0.32
C ASP A 101 -27.17 -1.63 1.50
N GLU A 102 -28.15 -1.97 2.34
CA GLU A 102 -27.97 -2.90 3.45
C GLU A 102 -27.57 -4.30 2.96
N GLN A 103 -28.25 -4.80 1.92
CA GLN A 103 -27.90 -6.08 1.29
C GLN A 103 -26.49 -6.04 0.71
N LEU A 104 -26.12 -4.96 0.02
CA LEU A 104 -24.79 -4.79 -0.56
C LEU A 104 -23.70 -4.72 0.53
N TYR A 105 -23.92 -3.93 1.58
CA TYR A 105 -23.02 -3.87 2.73
C TYR A 105 -22.86 -5.23 3.41
N GLY A 106 -23.97 -5.94 3.61
CA GLY A 106 -23.98 -7.31 4.16
C GLY A 106 -23.18 -8.29 3.29
N ALA A 107 -23.32 -8.21 1.97
CA ALA A 107 -22.56 -9.03 1.02
C ALA A 107 -21.06 -8.73 1.09
N ILE A 108 -20.67 -7.46 1.19
CA ILE A 108 -19.27 -7.04 1.37
C ILE A 108 -18.73 -7.59 2.70
N ALA A 109 -19.44 -7.38 3.81
CA ALA A 109 -19.03 -7.86 5.13
C ALA A 109 -18.87 -9.38 5.18
N ARG A 110 -19.83 -10.13 4.60
CA ARG A 110 -19.75 -11.59 4.47
C ARG A 110 -18.50 -12.02 3.69
N THR A 111 -18.23 -11.37 2.56
CA THR A 111 -17.04 -11.66 1.74
C THR A 111 -15.74 -11.39 2.50
N VAL A 112 -15.69 -10.29 3.25
CA VAL A 112 -14.53 -9.98 4.12
C VAL A 112 -14.35 -11.09 5.16
N HIS A 113 -15.42 -11.56 5.81
CA HIS A 113 -15.34 -12.64 6.78
C HIS A 113 -14.84 -13.94 6.14
N GLU A 114 -15.46 -14.37 5.04
CA GLU A 114 -15.09 -15.58 4.30
C GLU A 114 -13.62 -15.58 3.87
N ARG A 115 -13.13 -14.47 3.32
CA ARG A 115 -11.72 -14.32 2.90
C ARG A 115 -10.74 -14.20 4.06
N SER A 116 -11.22 -13.83 5.24
CA SER A 116 -10.38 -13.70 6.45
C SER A 116 -10.18 -15.04 7.16
N PHE A 117 -11.14 -15.97 7.03
CA PHE A 117 -10.99 -17.31 7.58
C PHE A 117 -9.79 -18.02 6.94
N GLY A 118 -8.88 -18.52 7.77
CA GLY A 118 -7.67 -19.23 7.34
C GLY A 118 -6.48 -18.33 6.97
N VAL A 119 -6.69 -17.02 6.76
CA VAL A 119 -5.60 -16.08 6.46
C VAL A 119 -5.17 -15.32 7.72
N VAL A 120 -6.14 -14.88 8.53
CA VAL A 120 -5.90 -14.07 9.72
C VAL A 120 -5.61 -14.95 10.93
N ASP A 121 -4.62 -14.55 11.73
CA ASP A 121 -4.33 -15.19 13.00
C ASP A 121 -5.00 -14.45 14.15
N PHE A 122 -6.02 -15.05 14.78
CA PHE A 122 -6.81 -14.41 15.83
C PHE A 122 -6.05 -14.25 17.16
N ASN A 123 -4.86 -14.83 17.33
CA ASN A 123 -4.05 -14.57 18.52
C ASN A 123 -3.58 -13.10 18.55
N TYR A 124 -3.33 -12.53 17.38
CA TYR A 124 -2.79 -11.19 17.20
C TYR A 124 -3.89 -10.12 17.01
N THR A 125 -3.59 -8.89 17.42
CA THR A 125 -4.42 -7.72 17.08
C THR A 125 -4.30 -7.40 15.59
N TYR A 126 -5.23 -6.60 15.04
CA TYR A 126 -5.18 -6.16 13.64
C TYR A 126 -3.83 -5.53 13.26
N ARG A 127 -3.25 -4.71 14.14
CA ARG A 127 -1.96 -4.02 13.91
C ARG A 127 -0.77 -4.96 13.86
N GLN A 128 -0.89 -6.14 14.47
CA GLN A 128 0.16 -7.16 14.53
C GLN A 128 0.05 -8.18 13.38
N GLN A 129 -1.00 -8.10 12.56
CA GLN A 129 -1.13 -8.98 11.39
C GLN A 129 -0.06 -8.66 10.35
N SER A 130 0.39 -9.70 9.64
CA SER A 130 1.29 -9.51 8.50
C SER A 130 0.62 -8.69 7.40
N THR A 131 1.30 -7.62 6.96
CA THR A 131 0.83 -6.74 5.89
C THR A 131 0.56 -7.50 4.59
N GLU A 132 1.37 -8.51 4.26
CA GLU A 132 1.17 -9.34 3.07
C GLU A 132 -0.15 -10.11 3.10
N ARG A 133 -0.52 -10.62 4.28
CA ARG A 133 -1.79 -11.34 4.48
C ARG A 133 -2.97 -10.40 4.34
N LEU A 134 -2.89 -9.20 4.95
CA LEU A 134 -3.92 -8.17 4.80
C LEU A 134 -4.08 -7.75 3.33
N MET A 135 -2.98 -7.56 2.61
CA MET A 135 -3.01 -7.22 1.18
C MET A 135 -3.68 -8.30 0.32
N LYS A 136 -3.47 -9.59 0.62
CA LYS A 136 -4.16 -10.68 -0.07
C LYS A 136 -5.68 -10.61 0.11
N ILE A 137 -6.13 -10.33 1.34
CA ILE A 137 -7.57 -10.14 1.63
C ILE A 137 -8.10 -8.93 0.86
N PHE A 138 -7.41 -7.79 0.90
CA PHE A 138 -7.85 -6.58 0.20
C PHE A 138 -7.97 -6.80 -1.31
N LYS A 139 -6.99 -7.46 -1.94
CA LYS A 139 -7.07 -7.79 -3.37
C LYS A 139 -8.26 -8.70 -3.68
N ALA A 140 -8.47 -9.76 -2.90
CA ALA A 140 -9.57 -10.70 -3.12
C ALA A 140 -10.95 -10.04 -2.93
N VAL A 141 -11.09 -9.18 -1.93
CA VAL A 141 -12.35 -8.48 -1.65
C VAL A 141 -12.63 -7.41 -2.73
N LYS A 142 -11.61 -6.67 -3.20
CA LYS A 142 -11.77 -5.73 -4.33
C LYS A 142 -12.21 -6.41 -5.63
N GLN A 143 -11.69 -7.62 -5.88
CA GLN A 143 -12.07 -8.40 -7.06
C GLN A 143 -13.54 -8.84 -6.98
N ALA A 144 -14.02 -9.21 -5.79
CA ALA A 144 -15.42 -9.59 -5.57
C ALA A 144 -16.38 -8.40 -5.58
N HIS A 145 -15.94 -7.25 -5.05
CA HIS A 145 -16.76 -6.04 -4.89
C HIS A 145 -16.08 -4.82 -5.51
N PRO A 146 -16.25 -4.57 -6.83
CA PRO A 146 -15.60 -3.47 -7.53
C PRO A 146 -15.91 -2.08 -6.97
N ILE A 147 -17.06 -1.91 -6.28
CA ILE A 147 -17.42 -0.67 -5.59
C ILE A 147 -16.35 -0.24 -4.57
N LEU A 148 -15.57 -1.18 -4.02
CA LEU A 148 -14.55 -0.87 -3.03
C LEU A 148 -13.31 -0.17 -3.61
N VAL A 149 -13.14 -0.18 -4.94
CA VAL A 149 -12.04 0.49 -5.62
C VAL A 149 -12.08 2.01 -5.40
N ARG A 150 -13.26 2.59 -5.18
CA ARG A 150 -13.44 4.03 -4.97
C ARG A 150 -12.94 4.53 -3.61
N TYR A 151 -12.65 3.65 -2.65
CA TYR A 151 -12.25 4.10 -1.31
C TYR A 151 -10.73 4.14 -1.18
N GLN A 152 -10.21 5.27 -0.70
CA GLN A 152 -8.78 5.46 -0.51
C GLN A 152 -8.23 4.46 0.50
N ASN A 153 -7.06 3.88 0.21
CA ASN A 153 -6.36 2.94 1.10
C ASN A 153 -7.19 1.71 1.55
N ASN A 154 -8.31 1.40 0.89
CA ASN A 154 -9.23 0.32 1.27
C ASN A 154 -9.73 0.43 2.71
N TRP A 155 -9.94 1.66 3.20
CA TRP A 155 -10.36 1.91 4.58
C TRP A 155 -11.65 1.17 5.01
N PRO A 156 -12.67 0.94 4.15
CA PRO A 156 -13.87 0.23 4.60
C PRO A 156 -13.59 -1.25 4.86
N THR A 157 -12.82 -1.89 3.97
CA THR A 157 -12.38 -3.28 4.14
C THR A 157 -11.54 -3.42 5.40
N ALA A 158 -10.64 -2.47 5.68
CA ALA A 158 -9.86 -2.44 6.90
C ALA A 158 -10.73 -2.28 8.16
N ALA A 159 -11.76 -1.44 8.13
CA ALA A 159 -12.69 -1.24 9.23
C ALA A 159 -13.52 -2.50 9.53
N LEU A 160 -14.12 -3.11 8.50
CA LEU A 160 -14.85 -4.38 8.61
C LEU A 160 -13.95 -5.49 9.18
N LEU A 161 -12.73 -5.59 8.67
CA LEU A 161 -11.76 -6.58 9.13
C LEU A 161 -11.36 -6.37 10.61
N ARG A 162 -11.15 -5.12 11.03
CA ARG A 162 -10.89 -4.78 12.44
C ARG A 162 -12.03 -5.21 13.34
N GLN A 163 -13.28 -4.92 12.96
CA GLN A 163 -14.47 -5.31 13.70
C GLN A 163 -14.58 -6.84 13.81
N PHE A 164 -14.39 -7.55 12.69
CA PHE A 164 -14.43 -9.01 12.65
C PHE A 164 -13.39 -9.65 13.57
N ILE A 165 -12.12 -9.21 13.49
CA ILE A 165 -11.04 -9.73 14.33
C ILE A 165 -11.36 -9.49 15.81
N ASN A 166 -11.80 -8.29 16.18
CA ASN A 166 -12.10 -7.97 17.57
C ASN A 166 -13.26 -8.82 18.12
N ASN A 167 -14.33 -8.96 17.34
CA ASN A 167 -15.49 -9.78 17.71
C ASN A 167 -15.11 -11.25 17.84
N ARG A 168 -14.36 -11.79 16.87
CA ARG A 168 -13.92 -13.19 16.90
C ARG A 168 -12.98 -13.45 18.07
N ARG A 169 -12.07 -12.53 18.38
CA ARG A 169 -11.19 -12.64 19.55
C ARG A 169 -11.97 -12.60 20.86
N LYS A 170 -12.96 -11.71 20.99
CA LYS A 170 -13.85 -11.66 22.15
C LYS A 170 -14.55 -13.01 22.36
N TYR A 171 -15.10 -13.57 21.29
CA TYR A 171 -15.74 -14.90 21.30
C TYR A 171 -14.75 -16.03 21.65
N LEU A 172 -13.57 -16.05 21.04
CA LEU A 172 -12.57 -17.10 21.31
C LEU A 172 -12.06 -17.05 22.76
N ARG A 173 -12.01 -15.87 23.38
CA ARG A 173 -11.70 -15.72 24.81
C ARG A 173 -12.84 -16.22 25.69
N SER A 174 -14.10 -15.93 25.34
CA SER A 174 -15.24 -16.39 26.15
C SER A 174 -15.36 -17.92 26.17
N ILE A 175 -14.89 -18.61 25.13
CA ILE A 175 -14.85 -20.08 25.09
C ILE A 175 -13.52 -20.69 25.57
N GLY A 176 -12.56 -19.87 26.02
CA GLY A 176 -11.24 -20.33 26.48
C GLY A 176 -10.28 -20.84 25.38
N ALA A 177 -10.64 -20.70 24.10
CA ALA A 177 -9.83 -21.17 22.97
C ALA A 177 -8.65 -20.24 22.64
N LEU A 178 -8.82 -18.93 22.84
CA LEU A 178 -7.67 -18.08 23.05
C LEU A 178 -7.28 -18.29 24.50
N GLY A 179 -6.15 -18.99 24.73
CA GLY A 179 -5.57 -19.08 26.07
C GLY A 179 -5.56 -17.71 26.69
N ALA A 180 -5.74 -17.64 28.02
CA ALA A 180 -5.59 -16.40 28.76
C ALA A 180 -4.19 -15.87 28.45
N ASN A 181 -4.09 -15.06 27.40
CA ASN A 181 -3.00 -14.16 27.19
C ASN A 181 -3.29 -13.06 28.23
N THR A 182 -3.26 -13.45 29.51
CA THR A 182 -2.64 -12.67 30.56
C THR A 182 -1.46 -12.09 29.82
N PRO A 183 -1.46 -10.78 29.50
CA PRO A 183 -0.29 -10.19 28.89
C PRO A 183 0.83 -10.64 29.81
N ALA A 184 1.66 -11.59 29.35
CA ALA A 184 2.81 -12.03 30.11
C ALA A 184 3.46 -10.72 30.43
N MET A 185 3.40 -10.36 31.71
CA MET A 185 3.83 -9.08 32.24
C MET A 185 5.21 -8.95 31.66
N ALA A 186 5.32 -8.22 30.54
CA ALA A 186 6.57 -8.10 29.84
C ALA A 186 7.45 -7.55 30.95
N PRO A 187 8.53 -8.25 31.36
CA PRO A 187 9.34 -7.81 32.47
C PRO A 187 9.65 -6.37 32.13
N GLN A 188 9.00 -5.47 32.87
CA GLN A 188 9.10 -4.05 32.65
C GLN A 188 10.61 -3.85 32.70
N PRO A 189 11.27 -3.45 31.60
CA PRO A 189 12.73 -3.35 31.60
C PRO A 189 13.04 -2.50 32.80
N ALA A 190 13.69 -3.12 33.80
CA ALA A 190 13.88 -2.53 35.11
C ALA A 190 14.33 -1.11 34.84
N ALA A 191 13.50 -0.15 35.25
CA ALA A 191 13.77 1.25 34.97
C ALA A 191 15.24 1.47 35.36
N PRO A 192 16.11 1.95 34.44
CA PRO A 192 17.48 2.24 34.81
C PRO A 192 17.38 3.14 36.02
N ALA A 193 17.96 2.69 37.14
CA ALA A 193 17.86 3.34 38.42
C ALA A 193 18.06 4.84 38.21
N ALA A 194 17.00 5.60 38.50
CA ALA A 194 17.06 7.05 38.41
C ALA A 194 18.28 7.52 39.22
N PRO A 195 19.20 8.31 38.64
CA PRO A 195 20.24 8.94 39.44
C PRO A 195 19.55 9.80 40.51
N ALA A 196 20.11 9.73 41.72
CA ALA A 196 19.61 10.35 42.93
C ALA A 196 19.13 11.81 42.70
N PRO A 197 18.03 12.23 43.35
CA PRO A 197 17.53 13.59 43.24
C PRO A 197 18.55 14.57 43.85
N THR A 198 19.11 15.44 43.01
CA THR A 198 19.74 16.68 43.49
C THR A 198 18.67 17.58 44.12
N PRO A 199 18.90 18.12 45.33
CA PRO A 199 17.97 19.06 45.96
C PRO A 199 17.98 20.39 45.20
N VAL A 200 16.92 20.66 44.43
CA VAL A 200 16.69 21.98 43.83
C VAL A 200 15.74 22.74 44.75
N ALA A 201 16.21 23.93 45.14
CA ALA A 201 15.60 24.82 46.09
C ALA A 201 14.15 25.19 45.74
N ALA A 202 13.34 25.29 46.80
CA ALA A 202 11.98 25.76 46.78
C ALA A 202 11.88 27.23 46.36
N THR A 203 11.07 27.49 45.34
CA THR A 203 10.39 28.76 45.05
C THR A 203 9.25 28.35 44.10
N GLY A 204 7.95 28.45 44.37
CA GLY A 204 7.16 29.40 45.13
C GLY A 204 5.99 29.80 44.21
N GLY A 205 4.74 29.44 44.56
CA GLY A 205 3.50 29.89 43.90
C GLY A 205 3.19 29.21 42.55
N VAL A 206 1.95 28.97 42.13
CA VAL A 206 0.64 29.48 42.54
C VAL A 206 -0.40 28.38 42.29
N ALA A 207 -1.27 28.16 43.27
CA ALA A 207 -2.42 27.27 43.19
C ALA A 207 -3.48 27.86 42.24
N VAL A 208 -3.94 27.05 41.28
CA VAL A 208 -5.13 27.33 40.49
C VAL A 208 -6.25 26.42 40.98
N PRO A 209 -7.41 26.97 41.42
CA PRO A 209 -8.51 26.17 41.92
C PRO A 209 -9.25 25.44 40.80
N ASN A 210 -9.61 24.20 41.14
CA ASN A 210 -10.49 23.29 40.44
C ASN A 210 -11.93 23.88 40.46
N ILE A 211 -12.52 24.11 39.29
CA ILE A 211 -13.86 24.70 39.12
C ILE A 211 -14.74 23.74 38.29
N GLY A 212 -15.85 23.33 38.91
CA GLY A 212 -17.08 22.77 38.30
C GLY A 212 -16.99 21.29 37.95
N ASP A 213 -17.66 20.36 38.61
CA ASP A 213 -19.04 20.38 39.14
C ASP A 213 -20.03 20.98 38.13
N VAL A 214 -20.47 20.14 37.19
CA VAL A 214 -21.69 20.35 36.40
C VAL A 214 -22.60 19.16 36.63
N GLU A 215 -23.47 19.44 37.58
CA GLU A 215 -24.78 18.92 37.91
C GLU A 215 -25.66 18.58 36.68
N GLN A 216 -26.32 17.42 36.78
CA GLN A 216 -27.67 17.05 36.30
C GLN A 216 -28.23 17.65 35.00
N GLN A 217 -28.57 16.77 34.05
CA GLN A 217 -29.93 16.81 33.50
C GLN A 217 -30.40 15.40 33.09
N GLU A 218 -31.26 14.83 33.94
CA GLU A 218 -32.18 13.77 33.56
C GLU A 218 -33.24 14.38 32.64
N GLY A 219 -33.41 13.79 31.45
CA GLY A 219 -34.45 14.14 30.49
C GLY A 219 -35.09 12.88 29.97
N GLY A 220 -36.12 12.41 30.67
CA GLY A 220 -37.03 11.37 30.21
C GLY A 220 -37.87 11.88 29.03
N GLY A 221 -37.91 11.09 27.97
CA GLY A 221 -38.81 11.24 26.84
C GLY A 221 -39.44 9.88 26.54
N GLU A 222 -40.47 9.55 27.31
CA GLU A 222 -41.43 8.50 27.01
C GLU A 222 -42.30 9.02 25.85
N GLU A 223 -42.12 8.48 24.64
CA GLU A 223 -43.05 8.71 23.53
C GLU A 223 -43.71 7.38 23.20
N GLN A 224 -44.87 7.18 23.83
CA GLN A 224 -45.91 6.27 23.36
C GLN A 224 -46.41 6.79 22.02
N ASN A 225 -46.32 5.97 20.98
CA ASN A 225 -47.19 6.11 19.82
C ASN A 225 -48.04 4.84 19.74
N ASP A 226 -49.31 5.00 20.11
CA ASP A 226 -50.42 4.19 19.69
C ASP A 226 -50.70 4.49 18.20
N ASP A 227 -50.64 3.45 17.36
CA ASP A 227 -51.58 3.17 16.25
C ASP A 227 -51.25 1.80 15.62
#